data_AF-A0A960HTD5-F1
#
_entry.id   AF-A0A960HTD5-F1
#
_cell.length_a   1.000
_cell.length_b   1.000
_cell.length_c   1.000
_cell.angle_alpha   90.00
_cell.angle_beta   90.00
_cell.angle_gamma   90.00
#
_symmetry.space_group_name_H-M   'P 1'
#
loop_
_entity.id
_entity.type
_entity.pdbx_description
1 polymer ?
#
loop_
_entity_poly.entity_id
_entity_poly.type
_entity_poly.pdbx_seq_one_letter_code
_entity_poly.pdbx_strand_id
1 'polypeptide(L)'
;GPGGVTQLRAGTVDPDELDDLVARAVDAGAFAPGADYGAADRFDLPLTAVVVADGTIPLTAAVTGLGDDDLDLEPTQADLRDELQALIDDSLALVVDAEPWTPDRLRAVSIGPDAEPEIDAAGAQPWPGPAFAEFPTPDEFSGTACLLVGEPEAVDVWSAALDNPGATWVEEDELRQIVVAPVLPGEEGCPHGPDDDHDDGDHSDEPQPGGD
;
A
#
# COMPACT_ATOMS: atom_id res chain seq x y z
N GLY A 1 12.80 4.40 9.58
CA GLY A 1 14.01 3.59 9.30
C GLY A 1 13.88 3.00 7.91
N PRO A 2 14.96 2.77 7.16
CA PRO A 2 14.87 2.40 5.75
C PRO A 2 14.22 1.01 5.57
N GLY A 3 13.10 0.98 4.86
CA GLY A 3 12.78 0.01 3.81
C GLY A 3 12.66 -1.47 4.13
N GLY A 4 12.67 -1.89 5.40
CA GLY A 4 12.47 -3.30 5.74
C GLY A 4 11.08 -3.75 5.33
N VAL A 5 11.01 -4.73 4.41
CA VAL A 5 9.77 -5.43 4.13
C VAL A 5 9.33 -6.13 5.42
N THR A 6 8.11 -5.86 5.89
CA THR A 6 7.61 -6.41 7.16
C THR A 6 7.09 -7.83 6.93
N GLN A 7 7.46 -8.78 7.80
CA GLN A 7 6.91 -10.12 7.73
C GLN A 7 5.40 -10.09 7.99
N LEU A 8 4.63 -10.55 7.01
CA LEU A 8 3.19 -10.55 7.08
C LEU A 8 2.70 -11.78 7.85
N ARG A 9 1.60 -11.61 8.56
CA ARG A 9 0.93 -12.67 9.31
C ARG A 9 -0.54 -12.65 8.97
N ALA A 10 -1.16 -13.81 8.96
CA ALA A 10 -2.59 -13.98 8.73
C ALA A 10 -3.19 -14.83 9.86
N GLY A 11 -4.42 -14.52 10.23
CA GLY A 11 -5.21 -15.37 11.11
C GLY A 11 -6.69 -15.14 10.88
N THR A 12 -7.51 -15.84 11.66
CA THR A 12 -8.98 -15.75 11.57
C THR A 12 -9.50 -14.96 12.76
N VAL A 13 -10.48 -14.10 12.50
CA VAL A 13 -11.18 -13.28 13.49
C VAL A 13 -12.68 -13.51 13.33
N ASP A 14 -13.44 -13.40 14.41
CA ASP A 14 -14.90 -13.41 14.32
C ASP A 14 -15.37 -12.14 13.55
N PRO A 15 -16.18 -12.27 12.49
CA PRO A 15 -16.66 -11.12 11.74
C PRO A 15 -17.36 -10.08 12.60
N ASP A 16 -18.14 -10.50 13.61
CA ASP A 16 -18.88 -9.56 14.48
C ASP A 16 -17.89 -8.75 15.35
N GLU A 17 -16.79 -9.36 15.81
CA GLU A 17 -15.74 -8.66 16.57
C GLU A 17 -14.97 -7.66 15.72
N LEU A 18 -14.69 -8.02 14.46
CA LEU A 18 -14.04 -7.12 13.51
C LEU A 18 -14.96 -5.94 13.14
N ASP A 19 -16.24 -6.20 12.89
CA ASP A 19 -17.24 -5.18 12.58
C ASP A 19 -17.42 -4.21 13.75
N ASP A 20 -17.55 -4.71 14.97
CA ASP A 20 -17.65 -3.87 16.18
C ASP A 20 -16.40 -2.99 16.37
N LEU A 21 -15.21 -3.53 16.10
CA LEU A 21 -13.95 -2.81 16.20
C LEU A 21 -13.86 -1.67 15.17
N VAL A 22 -14.20 -1.95 13.90
CA VAL A 22 -14.21 -0.94 12.83
C VAL A 22 -15.29 0.11 13.08
N ALA A 23 -16.49 -0.31 13.49
CA ALA A 23 -17.60 0.58 13.79
C ALA A 23 -17.26 1.58 14.90
N ARG A 24 -16.54 1.16 15.96
CA ARG A 24 -16.07 2.05 17.02
C ARG A 24 -15.22 3.20 16.47
N ALA A 25 -14.25 2.89 15.60
CA ALA A 25 -13.38 3.90 15.00
C ALA A 25 -14.15 4.83 14.03
N VAL A 26 -15.08 4.29 13.25
CA VAL A 26 -15.94 5.08 12.36
C VAL A 26 -16.85 6.02 13.16
N ASP A 27 -17.50 5.54 14.22
CA ASP A 27 -18.41 6.33 15.06
C ASP A 27 -17.69 7.45 15.82
N ALA A 28 -16.41 7.23 16.18
CA ALA A 28 -15.53 8.25 16.74
C ALA A 28 -15.10 9.32 15.72
N GLY A 29 -15.35 9.10 14.42
CA GLY A 29 -14.96 9.99 13.34
C GLY A 29 -13.52 9.79 12.86
N ALA A 30 -12.87 8.69 13.23
CA ALA A 30 -11.47 8.40 12.88
C ALA A 30 -11.24 8.22 11.37
N PHE A 31 -12.30 8.04 10.57
CA PHE A 31 -12.25 7.98 9.10
C PHE A 31 -13.12 9.06 8.43
N ALA A 32 -13.56 10.08 9.18
CA ALA A 32 -14.40 11.12 8.63
C ALA A 32 -13.62 11.95 7.58
N PRO A 33 -14.26 12.32 6.45
CA PRO A 33 -13.63 13.21 5.48
C PRO A 33 -13.20 14.53 6.12
N GLY A 34 -11.92 14.87 6.01
CA GLY A 34 -11.36 16.09 6.62
C GLY A 34 -11.13 16.00 8.12
N ALA A 35 -11.13 14.79 8.71
CA ALA A 35 -10.64 14.57 10.06
C ALA A 35 -9.24 15.19 10.22
N ASP A 36 -9.09 15.99 11.26
CA ASP A 36 -7.83 16.63 11.61
C ASP A 36 -7.19 15.85 12.75
N TYR A 37 -6.05 15.22 12.47
CA TYR A 37 -5.26 14.48 13.46
C TYR A 37 -4.16 15.35 14.06
N GLY A 38 -4.13 16.65 13.75
CA GLY A 38 -3.03 17.54 14.04
C GLY A 38 -1.83 17.31 13.12
N ALA A 39 -1.10 18.38 12.85
CA ALA A 39 0.21 18.28 12.23
C ALA A 39 1.25 18.23 13.34
N ALA A 40 2.13 17.24 13.32
CA ALA A 40 3.37 17.38 14.02
C ALA A 40 4.13 18.56 13.41
N ASP A 41 4.49 19.54 14.22
CA ASP A 41 5.41 20.62 13.86
C ASP A 41 6.84 20.11 13.56
N ARG A 42 7.02 18.79 13.56
CA ARG A 42 8.25 18.08 13.24
C ARG A 42 8.14 17.45 11.85
N PHE A 43 8.92 18.01 10.92
CA PHE A 43 9.03 17.54 9.54
C PHE A 43 9.62 16.12 9.40
N ASP A 44 10.17 15.55 10.48
CA ASP A 44 10.91 14.28 10.45
C ASP A 44 10.12 13.08 11.01
N LEU A 45 8.83 13.26 11.37
CA LEU A 45 8.02 12.14 11.86
C LEU A 45 7.46 11.31 10.69
N PRO A 46 7.39 9.97 10.85
CA PRO A 46 6.85 9.10 9.82
C PRO A 46 5.36 9.34 9.61
N LEU A 47 4.91 9.17 8.36
CA LEU A 47 3.49 9.08 8.02
C LEU A 47 3.01 7.64 8.21
N THR A 48 1.96 7.45 9.00
CA THR A 48 1.26 6.18 9.14
C THR A 48 -0.05 6.25 8.38
N ALA A 49 -0.23 5.36 7.40
CA ALA A 49 -1.51 5.16 6.72
C ALA A 49 -2.21 3.96 7.33
N VAL A 50 -3.43 4.17 7.84
CA VAL A 50 -4.32 3.12 8.33
C VAL A 50 -5.38 2.90 7.27
N VAL A 51 -5.44 1.69 6.72
CA VAL A 51 -6.39 1.30 5.68
C VAL A 51 -7.22 0.14 6.21
N VAL A 52 -8.55 0.29 6.17
CA VAL A 52 -9.50 -0.78 6.42
C VAL A 52 -10.15 -1.15 5.09
N ALA A 53 -9.89 -2.36 4.62
CA ALA A 53 -10.45 -2.90 3.39
C ALA A 53 -11.27 -4.17 3.72
N ASP A 54 -12.57 -4.11 3.48
CA ASP A 54 -13.54 -5.19 3.71
C ASP A 54 -14.10 -5.78 2.40
N GLY A 55 -13.47 -5.44 1.27
CA GLY A 55 -13.96 -5.74 -0.07
C GLY A 55 -14.92 -4.69 -0.64
N THR A 56 -15.17 -3.60 0.09
CA THR A 56 -15.87 -2.40 -0.39
C THR A 56 -14.89 -1.24 -0.59
N ILE A 57 -15.37 0.02 -0.54
CA ILE A 57 -14.51 1.19 -0.66
C ILE A 57 -13.64 1.26 0.59
N PRO A 58 -12.30 1.24 0.47
CA PRO A 58 -11.43 1.25 1.64
C PRO A 58 -11.58 2.54 2.44
N LEU A 59 -11.64 2.41 3.76
CA LEU A 59 -11.51 3.53 4.68
C LEU A 59 -10.03 3.82 4.86
N THR A 60 -9.63 5.09 4.76
CA THR A 60 -8.23 5.48 4.87
C THR A 60 -8.08 6.68 5.79
N ALA A 61 -7.16 6.57 6.74
CA ALA A 61 -6.68 7.67 7.57
C ALA A 61 -5.15 7.77 7.43
N ALA A 62 -4.62 8.98 7.33
CA ALA A 62 -3.19 9.22 7.22
C ALA A 62 -2.75 10.19 8.32
N VAL A 63 -1.87 9.72 9.21
CA VAL A 63 -1.48 10.43 10.43
C VAL A 63 0.04 10.48 10.53
N THR A 64 0.59 11.69 10.65
CA THR A 64 2.02 11.89 10.88
C THR A 64 2.34 11.75 12.36
N GLY A 65 3.27 10.85 12.73
CA GLY A 65 3.73 10.63 14.11
C GLY A 65 2.74 9.87 15.01
N LEU A 66 1.95 8.94 14.45
CA LEU A 66 1.03 8.12 15.25
C LEU A 66 1.84 7.27 16.26
N GLY A 67 1.45 7.31 17.54
CA GLY A 67 2.15 6.61 18.63
C GLY A 67 3.29 7.39 19.31
N ASP A 68 3.57 8.63 18.89
CA ASP A 68 4.53 9.52 19.57
C ASP A 68 3.82 10.42 20.61
N ASP A 69 4.35 10.45 21.84
CA ASP A 69 3.75 11.12 23.02
C ASP A 69 3.84 12.66 23.03
N ASP A 70 4.33 13.28 21.95
CA ASP A 70 5.05 14.56 22.04
C ASP A 70 4.45 15.68 21.17
N LEU A 71 3.12 15.78 21.11
CA LEU A 71 2.40 16.71 20.23
C LEU A 71 1.47 17.65 21.01
N ASP A 72 1.57 18.96 20.75
CA ASP A 72 0.64 20.01 21.19
C ASP A 72 -0.72 19.86 20.47
N LEU A 73 -1.43 18.76 20.75
CA LEU A 73 -2.70 18.42 20.12
C LEU A 73 -3.89 19.07 20.82
N GLU A 74 -4.87 19.49 20.04
CA GLU A 74 -6.20 19.75 20.57
C GLU A 74 -6.83 18.44 21.09
N PRO A 75 -7.70 18.49 22.11
CA PRO A 75 -8.29 17.28 22.70
C PRO A 75 -8.95 16.36 21.66
N THR A 76 -9.64 16.94 20.67
CA THR A 76 -10.28 16.17 19.59
C THR A 76 -9.27 15.47 18.67
N GLN A 77 -8.11 16.08 18.42
CA GLN A 77 -7.05 15.47 17.60
C GLN A 77 -6.41 14.30 18.37
N ALA A 78 -6.19 14.47 19.68
CA ALA A 78 -5.70 13.40 20.54
C ALA A 78 -6.67 12.22 20.58
N ASP A 79 -7.97 12.49 20.79
CA ASP A 79 -9.02 11.44 20.82
C ASP A 79 -9.05 10.63 19.50
N LEU A 80 -8.94 11.29 18.34
CA LEU A 80 -8.90 10.59 17.03
C LEU A 80 -7.66 9.72 16.84
N ARG A 81 -6.50 10.18 17.33
CA ARG A 81 -5.25 9.41 17.26
C ARG A 81 -5.28 8.22 18.20
N ASP A 82 -5.80 8.42 19.41
CA ASP A 82 -6.00 7.35 20.38
C ASP A 82 -6.93 6.27 19.83
N GLU A 83 -7.99 6.67 19.12
CA GLU A 83 -8.90 5.72 18.48
C GLU A 83 -8.23 4.93 17.35
N LEU A 84 -7.43 5.58 16.49
CA LEU A 84 -6.67 4.87 15.46
C LEU A 84 -5.61 3.94 16.06
N GLN A 85 -4.93 4.36 17.12
CA GLN A 85 -3.97 3.53 17.82
C GLN A 85 -4.67 2.32 18.47
N ALA A 86 -5.81 2.54 19.12
CA ALA A 86 -6.62 1.47 19.70
C ALA A 86 -7.14 0.51 18.61
N LEU A 87 -7.55 0.99 17.44
CA LEU A 87 -7.92 0.15 16.31
C LEU A 87 -6.75 -0.78 15.90
N ILE A 88 -5.55 -0.23 15.77
CA ILE A 88 -4.35 -1.02 15.43
C ILE A 88 -4.07 -2.06 16.52
N ASP A 89 -3.99 -1.64 17.78
CA ASP A 89 -3.63 -2.51 18.90
C ASP A 89 -4.67 -3.62 19.15
N ASP A 90 -5.96 -3.26 19.09
CA ASP A 90 -7.05 -4.21 19.27
C ASP A 90 -7.13 -5.19 18.07
N SER A 91 -6.90 -4.72 16.83
CA SER A 91 -6.87 -5.61 15.66
C SER A 91 -5.74 -6.65 15.76
N LEU A 92 -4.58 -6.27 16.30
CA LEU A 92 -3.48 -7.18 16.57
C LEU A 92 -3.82 -8.18 17.69
N ALA A 93 -4.62 -7.75 18.68
CA ALA A 93 -5.05 -8.60 19.79
C ALA A 93 -6.14 -9.62 19.39
N LEU A 94 -6.96 -9.31 18.38
CA LEU A 94 -7.99 -10.22 17.86
C LEU A 94 -7.38 -11.46 17.19
N VAL A 95 -6.17 -11.35 16.64
CA VAL A 95 -5.52 -12.44 15.93
C VAL A 95 -4.62 -13.27 16.86
N VAL A 96 -5.24 -14.13 17.68
CA VAL A 96 -4.54 -14.92 18.71
C VAL A 96 -3.55 -15.95 18.13
N ASP A 97 -3.90 -16.56 16.99
CA ASP A 97 -3.13 -17.62 16.32
C ASP A 97 -2.66 -17.19 14.92
N ALA A 98 -2.03 -16.02 14.81
CA ALA A 98 -1.53 -15.53 13.52
C ALA A 98 -0.34 -16.38 13.01
N GLU A 99 -0.47 -16.98 11.83
CA GLU A 99 0.58 -17.72 11.16
C GLU A 99 1.34 -16.80 10.18
N PRO A 100 2.62 -17.07 9.87
CA PRO A 100 3.32 -16.37 8.79
C PRO A 100 2.54 -16.49 7.48
N TRP A 101 2.33 -15.37 6.80
CA TRP A 101 1.65 -15.33 5.52
C TRP A 101 2.66 -15.07 4.41
N THR A 102 2.53 -15.82 3.31
CA THR A 102 3.30 -15.60 2.08
C THR A 102 2.34 -15.14 1.00
N PRO A 103 2.64 -14.03 0.31
CA PRO A 103 1.80 -13.54 -0.77
C PRO A 103 1.86 -14.44 -2.01
N ASP A 104 0.69 -14.74 -2.58
CA ASP A 104 0.58 -15.40 -3.88
C ASP A 104 0.85 -14.43 -5.05
N ARG A 105 0.75 -13.13 -4.77
CA ARG A 105 0.99 -12.04 -5.73
C ARG A 105 1.74 -10.89 -5.07
N LEU A 106 2.69 -10.32 -5.80
CA LEU A 106 3.46 -9.14 -5.42
C LEU A 106 3.35 -8.07 -6.48
N ARG A 107 3.40 -6.81 -6.05
CA ARG A 107 3.75 -5.71 -6.95
C ARG A 107 5.24 -5.40 -6.81
N ALA A 108 5.92 -5.33 -7.93
CA ALA A 108 7.30 -4.91 -8.05
C ALA A 108 7.30 -3.55 -8.77
N VAL A 109 7.72 -2.49 -8.07
CA VAL A 109 7.78 -1.13 -8.62
C VAL A 109 9.23 -0.78 -8.88
N SER A 110 9.61 -0.73 -10.15
CA SER A 110 10.91 -0.23 -10.59
C SER A 110 10.88 1.30 -10.60
N ILE A 111 11.88 1.89 -9.96
CA ILE A 111 12.09 3.33 -9.93
C ILE A 111 13.11 3.67 -11.03
N GLY A 112 12.73 4.55 -11.95
CA GLY A 112 13.54 4.90 -13.11
C GLY A 112 14.85 5.60 -12.72
N PRO A 113 15.87 5.54 -13.59
CA PRO A 113 17.20 6.11 -13.33
C PRO A 113 17.18 7.63 -13.15
N ASP A 114 16.14 8.32 -13.63
CA ASP A 114 15.98 9.77 -13.50
C ASP A 114 15.36 10.19 -12.15
N ALA A 115 14.84 9.23 -11.37
CA ALA A 115 14.10 9.50 -10.13
C ALA A 115 14.95 9.38 -8.85
N GLU A 116 16.14 8.78 -8.90
CA GLU A 116 16.97 8.48 -7.71
C GLU A 116 18.43 8.98 -7.84
N PRO A 117 19.11 9.30 -6.71
CA PRO A 117 20.56 9.48 -6.66
C PRO A 117 21.29 8.16 -6.95
N GLU A 118 22.57 8.24 -7.33
CA GLU A 118 23.42 7.10 -7.75
C GLU A 118 23.13 5.79 -6.98
N ILE A 119 22.57 4.79 -7.68
CA ILE A 119 22.27 3.47 -7.13
C ILE A 119 23.56 2.83 -6.60
N ASP A 120 23.60 2.48 -5.31
CA ASP A 120 24.75 1.82 -4.70
C ASP A 120 24.86 0.36 -5.15
N ALA A 121 25.80 0.10 -6.04
CA ALA A 121 26.11 -1.25 -6.52
C ALA A 121 26.67 -2.17 -5.41
N ALA A 122 27.22 -1.63 -4.31
CA ALA A 122 27.87 -2.42 -3.26
C ALA A 122 26.89 -3.26 -2.42
N GLY A 123 25.58 -3.01 -2.54
CA GLY A 123 24.52 -3.76 -1.86
C GLY A 123 23.60 -4.57 -2.79
N ALA A 124 23.81 -4.52 -4.11
CA ALA A 124 22.90 -5.11 -5.09
C ALA A 124 22.81 -6.65 -4.94
N GLN A 125 21.58 -7.17 -4.96
CA GLN A 125 21.31 -8.61 -4.97
C GLN A 125 20.82 -9.08 -6.35
N PRO A 126 21.07 -10.33 -6.77
CA PRO A 126 20.48 -10.86 -7.99
C PRO A 126 18.96 -10.80 -7.93
N TRP A 127 18.31 -10.31 -8.99
CA TRP A 127 16.86 -10.31 -9.09
C TRP A 127 16.33 -11.74 -9.28
N PRO A 128 15.43 -12.25 -8.42
CA PRO A 128 14.89 -13.61 -8.55
C PRO A 128 13.56 -13.67 -9.32
N GLY A 129 13.03 -12.52 -9.76
CA GLY A 129 11.72 -12.42 -10.40
C GLY A 129 11.78 -12.48 -11.92
N PRO A 130 10.67 -12.09 -12.60
CA PRO A 130 10.63 -11.98 -14.06
C PRO A 130 11.68 -11.01 -14.59
N ALA A 131 12.14 -11.17 -15.83
CA ALA A 131 13.26 -10.38 -16.33
C ALA A 131 12.98 -8.87 -16.28
N PHE A 132 14.02 -8.05 -16.15
CA PHE A 132 13.90 -6.58 -16.16
C PHE A 132 13.22 -6.06 -17.43
N ALA A 133 13.35 -6.78 -18.54
CA ALA A 133 12.69 -6.49 -19.80
C ALA A 133 11.16 -6.71 -19.78
N GLU A 134 10.63 -7.41 -18.78
CA GLU A 134 9.19 -7.65 -18.60
C GLU A 134 8.49 -6.52 -17.84
N PHE A 135 9.25 -5.62 -17.19
CA PHE A 135 8.66 -4.40 -16.66
C PHE A 135 8.07 -3.57 -17.80
N PRO A 136 6.87 -3.00 -17.62
CA PRO A 136 6.31 -2.09 -18.62
C PRO A 136 7.18 -0.84 -18.75
N THR A 137 6.90 -0.05 -19.78
CA THR A 137 7.50 1.29 -19.90
C THR A 137 7.15 2.11 -18.66
N PRO A 138 8.13 2.81 -18.04
CA PRO A 138 7.85 3.68 -16.91
C PRO A 138 6.83 4.76 -17.27
N ASP A 139 5.94 5.06 -16.33
CA ASP A 139 5.01 6.18 -16.41
C ASP A 139 5.78 7.50 -16.53
N GLU A 140 5.37 8.36 -17.46
CA GLU A 140 6.10 9.59 -17.81
C GLU A 140 6.14 10.61 -16.67
N PHE A 141 5.18 10.58 -15.74
CA PHE A 141 5.08 11.55 -14.66
C PHE A 141 5.85 11.12 -13.40
N SER A 142 5.71 9.85 -13.01
CA SER A 142 6.37 9.29 -11.84
C SER A 142 7.76 8.74 -12.14
N GLY A 143 8.05 8.40 -13.40
CA GLY A 143 9.27 7.68 -13.78
C GLY A 143 9.30 6.25 -13.25
N THR A 144 8.16 5.66 -12.88
CA THR A 144 8.08 4.32 -12.27
C THR A 144 7.40 3.32 -13.17
N ALA A 145 7.81 2.05 -13.11
CA ALA A 145 7.15 0.93 -13.80
C ALA A 145 6.68 -0.10 -12.77
N CYS A 146 5.43 -0.57 -12.88
CA CYS A 146 4.90 -1.59 -11.99
C CYS A 146 4.73 -2.93 -12.72
N LEU A 147 5.24 -3.99 -12.13
CA LEU A 147 5.06 -5.36 -12.60
C LEU A 147 4.35 -6.19 -11.52
N LEU A 148 3.30 -6.90 -11.91
CA LEU A 148 2.64 -7.89 -11.06
C LEU A 148 3.37 -9.22 -11.17
N VAL A 149 3.95 -9.69 -10.07
CA VAL A 149 4.59 -11.00 -9.98
C VAL A 149 3.62 -11.97 -9.31
N GLY A 150 3.31 -13.08 -9.98
CA GLY A 150 2.43 -14.13 -9.45
C GLY A 150 3.20 -15.39 -9.03
N GLU A 151 2.45 -16.43 -8.67
CA GLU A 151 3.02 -17.77 -8.46
C GLU A 151 3.57 -18.36 -9.77
N PRO A 152 4.66 -19.16 -9.70
CA PRO A 152 5.40 -19.53 -8.49
C PRO A 152 6.45 -18.50 -8.01
N GLU A 153 6.79 -17.50 -8.81
CA GLU A 153 7.93 -16.59 -8.56
C GLU A 153 7.71 -15.66 -7.34
N ALA A 154 6.46 -15.37 -6.97
CA ALA A 154 6.12 -14.47 -5.87
C ALA A 154 6.79 -14.87 -4.54
N VAL A 155 6.91 -16.16 -4.24
CA VAL A 155 7.52 -16.64 -2.99
C VAL A 155 9.00 -16.30 -2.93
N ASP A 156 9.73 -16.55 -4.03
CA ASP A 156 11.18 -16.33 -4.10
C ASP A 156 11.51 -14.83 -4.11
N VAL A 157 10.72 -14.03 -4.84
CA VAL A 157 10.85 -12.57 -4.85
C VAL A 157 10.56 -11.97 -3.48
N TRP A 158 9.51 -12.44 -2.79
CA TRP A 158 9.18 -11.98 -1.44
C TRP A 158 10.29 -12.29 -0.45
N SER A 159 10.77 -13.53 -0.45
CA SER A 159 11.86 -13.95 0.44
C SER A 159 13.13 -13.14 0.21
N ALA A 160 13.52 -12.93 -1.05
CA ALA A 160 14.72 -12.16 -1.37
C ALA A 160 14.58 -10.68 -0.99
N ALA A 161 13.37 -10.10 -1.12
CA ALA A 161 13.12 -8.71 -0.78
C ALA A 161 13.26 -8.45 0.73
N LEU A 162 12.86 -9.41 1.57
CA LEU A 162 13.07 -9.35 3.03
C LEU A 162 14.57 -9.26 3.39
N ASP A 163 15.43 -9.92 2.61
CA ASP A 163 16.89 -9.93 2.80
C ASP A 163 17.62 -8.78 2.07
N ASN A 164 16.90 -7.96 1.30
CA ASN A 164 17.44 -6.85 0.51
C ASN A 164 16.79 -5.50 0.86
N PRO A 165 17.07 -4.93 2.05
CA PRO A 165 16.42 -3.70 2.53
C PRO A 165 16.78 -2.45 1.70
N GLY A 166 17.81 -2.52 0.87
CA GLY A 166 18.17 -1.45 -0.06
C GLY A 166 17.33 -1.45 -1.35
N ALA A 167 16.56 -2.52 -1.60
CA ALA A 167 15.76 -2.70 -2.80
C ALA A 167 16.57 -2.55 -4.11
N THR A 168 17.88 -2.77 -4.05
CA THR A 168 18.77 -2.67 -5.21
C THR A 168 19.02 -4.05 -5.80
N TRP A 169 18.74 -4.19 -7.09
CA TRP A 169 18.78 -5.47 -7.78
C TRP A 169 19.67 -5.42 -9.01
N VAL A 170 20.26 -6.57 -9.35
CA VAL A 170 21.09 -6.74 -10.55
C VAL A 170 20.58 -7.89 -11.43
N GLU A 171 20.55 -7.66 -12.74
CA GLU A 171 20.32 -8.67 -13.77
C GLU A 171 21.23 -8.38 -14.97
N GLU A 172 22.03 -9.35 -15.42
CA GLU A 172 22.90 -9.23 -16.62
C GLU A 172 23.72 -7.91 -16.71
N ASP A 173 24.24 -7.43 -15.57
CA ASP A 173 24.99 -6.16 -15.39
C ASP A 173 24.14 -4.87 -15.36
N GLU A 174 22.81 -4.96 -15.50
CA GLU A 174 21.88 -3.86 -15.28
C GLU A 174 21.51 -3.74 -13.79
N LEU A 175 21.52 -2.52 -13.25
CA LEU A 175 21.09 -2.21 -11.89
C LEU A 175 19.74 -1.50 -11.91
N ARG A 176 18.82 -1.95 -11.06
CA ARG A 176 17.54 -1.28 -10.82
C ARG A 176 17.23 -1.21 -9.35
N GLN A 177 16.58 -0.13 -8.93
CA GLN A 177 15.88 -0.12 -7.66
C GLN A 177 14.45 -0.62 -7.89
N ILE A 178 14.07 -1.69 -7.20
CA ILE A 178 12.76 -2.32 -7.33
C ILE A 178 12.20 -2.54 -5.93
N VAL A 179 11.17 -1.79 -5.59
CA VAL A 179 10.43 -1.92 -4.34
C VAL A 179 9.39 -3.02 -4.51
N VAL A 180 9.44 -4.01 -3.63
CA VAL A 180 8.50 -5.15 -3.63
C VAL A 180 7.52 -4.98 -2.49
N ALA A 181 6.23 -5.12 -2.79
CA ALA A 181 5.16 -5.13 -1.80
C ALA A 181 4.17 -6.27 -2.09
N PRO A 182 3.55 -6.86 -1.05
CA PRO A 182 2.48 -7.84 -1.25
C PRO A 182 1.28 -7.18 -1.93
N VAL A 183 0.52 -7.95 -2.70
CA VAL A 183 -0.85 -7.58 -3.06
C VAL A 183 -1.77 -8.25 -2.05
N LEU A 184 -2.45 -7.46 -1.22
CA LEU A 184 -3.34 -8.01 -0.20
C LEU A 184 -4.62 -8.58 -0.85
N PRO A 185 -5.34 -9.48 -0.15
CA PRO A 185 -6.65 -9.95 -0.62
C PRO A 185 -7.58 -8.78 -0.93
N GLY A 186 -8.13 -8.74 -2.15
CA GLY A 186 -9.01 -7.66 -2.62
C GLY A 186 -8.31 -6.43 -3.19
N GLU A 187 -6.97 -6.33 -3.10
CA GLU A 187 -6.22 -5.24 -3.74
C GLU A 187 -5.96 -5.50 -5.22
N GLU A 188 -5.93 -4.40 -5.98
CA GLU A 188 -5.35 -4.36 -7.32
C GLU A 188 -3.82 -4.36 -7.22
N GLY A 189 -3.15 -5.12 -8.08
CA GLY A 189 -1.71 -5.34 -7.98
C GLY A 189 -0.88 -4.14 -8.46
N CYS A 190 -1.11 -3.72 -9.69
CA CYS A 190 -0.50 -2.53 -10.28
C CYS A 190 -1.60 -1.58 -10.72
N PRO A 191 -1.49 -0.27 -10.45
CA PRO A 191 -2.43 0.69 -10.97
C PRO A 191 -2.42 0.61 -12.50
N HIS A 192 -3.61 0.49 -13.09
CA HIS A 192 -3.76 0.60 -14.54
C HIS A 192 -3.27 1.98 -14.98
N GLY A 193 -2.48 2.02 -16.05
CA GLY A 193 -2.11 3.30 -16.66
C GLY A 193 -3.37 4.05 -17.10
N PRO A 194 -3.31 5.37 -17.28
CA PRO A 194 -4.46 6.22 -17.62
C PRO A 194 -5.16 5.89 -18.96
N ASP A 195 -4.78 4.83 -19.66
CA ASP A 195 -5.27 4.47 -20.99
C ASP A 195 -6.24 3.26 -21.01
N ASP A 196 -6.53 2.59 -19.88
CA ASP A 196 -7.39 1.38 -19.86
C ASP A 196 -8.89 1.67 -19.60
N ASP A 197 -9.29 2.91 -19.31
CA ASP A 197 -10.70 3.28 -18.99
C ASP A 197 -11.51 3.81 -20.20
N HIS A 198 -11.15 3.45 -21.44
CA HIS A 198 -11.99 3.74 -22.61
C HIS A 198 -12.81 2.52 -23.05
N ASP A 199 -13.66 2.01 -22.14
CA ASP A 199 -14.88 1.33 -22.56
C ASP A 199 -15.96 2.39 -22.80
N ASP A 200 -15.87 3.03 -23.98
CA ASP A 200 -16.93 3.87 -24.54
C ASP A 200 -18.16 3.00 -24.80
N GLY A 201 -18.94 2.78 -23.73
CA GLY A 201 -20.27 2.23 -23.79
C GLY A 201 -21.18 3.14 -24.62
N ASP A 202 -21.20 2.85 -25.92
CA ASP A 202 -22.10 3.36 -26.95
C ASP A 202 -23.57 3.36 -26.46
N HIS A 203 -24.00 4.52 -25.97
CA HIS A 203 -25.40 4.82 -25.69
C HIS A 203 -25.79 6.10 -26.44
N SER A 204 -25.95 5.97 -27.75
CA SER A 204 -26.60 6.99 -28.57
C SER A 204 -27.54 6.35 -29.59
N ASP A 205 -28.78 6.09 -29.19
CA ASP A 205 -29.92 6.17 -30.12
C ASP A 205 -31.23 6.33 -29.35
N GLU A 206 -31.55 7.57 -28.97
CA GLU A 206 -32.91 7.97 -28.61
C GLU A 206 -33.48 8.87 -29.73
N PRO A 207 -34.55 8.47 -30.43
CA PRO A 207 -35.11 9.24 -31.53
C PRO A 207 -35.98 10.39 -30.99
N GLN A 208 -35.70 11.61 -31.43
CA GLN A 208 -36.51 12.79 -31.10
C GLN A 208 -37.91 12.73 -31.75
N PRO A 209 -39.00 13.08 -31.03
CA PRO A 209 -40.32 13.18 -31.62
C PRO A 209 -40.47 14.45 -32.47
N GLY A 210 -40.98 14.29 -33.69
CA GLY A 210 -41.28 15.36 -34.62
C GLY A 210 -42.33 16.33 -34.09
N GLY A 211 -42.07 17.63 -34.28
CA GLY A 211 -42.99 18.71 -33.93
C GLY A 211 -44.09 18.91 -34.96
N ASP A 212 -45.24 19.37 -34.45
CA ASP A 212 -46.37 19.95 -35.21
C ASP A 212 -46.14 21.45 -35.50
#